data_AF-A0A2T9ZWL0-F1
#
_entry.id   AF-A0A2T9ZWL0-F1
#
_cell.length_a   1.000
_cell.length_b   1.000
_cell.length_c   1.000
_cell.angle_alpha   90.00
_cell.angle_beta   90.00
_cell.angle_gamma   90.00
#
_symmetry.space_group_name_H-M   'P 1'
#
loop_
_entity.id
_entity.type
_entity.pdbx_description
1 polymer ?
#
loop_
_entity_poly.entity_id
_entity_poly.type
_entity_poly.pdbx_seq_one_letter_code
_entity_poly.pdbx_strand_id
1 'polypeptide(L)'
;AREQSPYVNRIRLMWQEMREQIIERFPKAPGQPKDIKAYLKHVEDVYVSDAYHSLSIEGYRVSPELIERVRSGNWNPGEDENDREHRNALAARGYWQAYQAVRESVGKVLQGNNPGTVVDDDHRIWYREMFAPGVTAGLLRAADLAGYRNGHVYIRRSMHVPPSCEAVRDAMPVFFDLLRDETDPSVRVVLGHFIFVYIHPYMDGNGRIGRFLMNVMLASGGYPWTVVPLQRRDAYMDTLEQASVNHNIVPFTVFLARLVKDGLKGKAAPKFPISR
;
A
#
# COMPACT_ATOMS: atom_id res chain seq x y z
N ALA A 1 -22.15 28.80 -0.89
CA ALA A 1 -21.62 27.41 -0.93
C ALA A 1 -20.18 27.48 -1.38
N ARG A 2 -19.24 26.80 -0.71
CA ARG A 2 -17.85 26.73 -1.18
C ARG A 2 -17.88 26.01 -2.53
N GLU A 3 -17.34 26.62 -3.58
CA GLU A 3 -17.25 25.99 -4.90
C GLU A 3 -16.54 24.64 -4.75
N GLN A 4 -17.20 23.56 -5.13
CA GLN A 4 -16.67 22.21 -4.91
C GLN A 4 -15.49 22.00 -5.86
N SER A 5 -14.30 21.82 -5.27
CA SER A 5 -13.04 21.66 -6.00
C SER A 5 -13.16 20.64 -7.14
N PRO A 6 -12.72 20.93 -8.37
CA PRO A 6 -12.90 20.03 -9.52
C PRO A 6 -12.24 18.66 -9.30
N TYR A 7 -11.24 18.58 -8.43
CA TYR A 7 -10.59 17.33 -8.03
C TYR A 7 -11.52 16.43 -7.22
N VAL A 8 -12.38 16.99 -6.37
CA VAL A 8 -13.39 16.24 -5.62
C VAL A 8 -14.34 15.53 -6.58
N ASN A 9 -14.85 16.25 -7.57
CA ASN A 9 -15.76 15.67 -8.56
C ASN A 9 -15.06 14.59 -9.39
N ARG A 10 -13.81 14.81 -9.77
CA ARG A 10 -13.02 13.81 -10.50
C ARG A 10 -12.89 12.50 -9.71
N ILE A 11 -12.53 12.56 -8.43
CA ILE A 11 -12.39 11.35 -7.59
C ILE A 11 -13.72 10.62 -7.45
N ARG A 12 -14.84 11.34 -7.25
CA ARG A 12 -16.18 10.74 -7.17
C ARG A 12 -16.60 10.06 -8.48
N LEU A 13 -16.37 10.73 -9.62
CA LEU A 13 -16.67 10.18 -10.94
C LEU A 13 -15.85 8.92 -11.24
N MET A 14 -14.54 8.96 -11.00
CA MET A 14 -13.67 7.79 -11.14
C MET A 14 -14.18 6.62 -10.29
N TRP A 15 -14.57 6.89 -9.04
CA TRP A 15 -15.10 5.85 -8.16
C TRP A 15 -16.38 5.23 -8.73
N GLN A 16 -17.34 6.07 -9.11
CA GLN A 16 -18.64 5.64 -9.64
C GLN A 16 -18.49 4.83 -10.94
N GLU A 17 -17.68 5.30 -11.89
CA GLU A 17 -17.51 4.68 -13.21
C GLU A 17 -16.75 3.35 -13.15
N MET A 18 -15.80 3.22 -12.23
CA MET A 18 -14.95 2.04 -12.10
C MET A 18 -15.57 0.94 -11.23
N ARG A 19 -16.53 1.29 -10.37
CA ARG A 19 -17.14 0.39 -9.38
C ARG A 19 -17.66 -0.92 -9.96
N GLU A 20 -18.60 -0.86 -10.90
CA GLU A 20 -19.24 -2.05 -11.46
C GLU A 20 -18.24 -2.94 -12.22
N GLN A 21 -17.29 -2.31 -12.92
CA GLN A 21 -16.24 -3.03 -13.65
C GLN A 21 -15.38 -3.90 -12.72
N ILE A 22 -15.18 -3.45 -11.48
CA ILE A 22 -14.46 -4.19 -10.43
C ILE A 22 -15.29 -5.38 -9.93
N ILE A 23 -16.54 -5.13 -9.55
CA ILE A 23 -17.46 -6.14 -8.99
C ILE A 23 -17.61 -7.33 -9.93
N GLU A 24 -17.70 -7.08 -11.24
CA GLU A 24 -17.83 -8.12 -12.26
C GLU A 24 -16.60 -9.04 -12.40
N ARG A 25 -15.41 -8.58 -11.98
CA ARG A 25 -14.12 -9.22 -12.35
C ARG A 25 -13.29 -9.69 -11.17
N PHE A 26 -13.54 -9.15 -9.98
CA PHE A 26 -12.83 -9.51 -8.76
C PHE A 26 -13.49 -10.74 -8.10
N PRO A 27 -12.73 -11.64 -7.44
CA PRO A 27 -13.33 -12.74 -6.68
C PRO A 27 -14.28 -12.21 -5.59
N LYS A 28 -15.42 -12.88 -5.40
CA LYS A 28 -16.34 -12.57 -4.30
C LYS A 28 -15.63 -12.68 -2.94
N ALA A 29 -16.00 -11.79 -2.03
CA ALA A 29 -15.46 -11.77 -0.68
C ALA A 29 -15.80 -13.08 0.05
N PRO A 30 -14.81 -13.75 0.70
CA PRO A 30 -15.08 -14.90 1.55
C PRO A 30 -15.97 -14.59 2.76
N GLY A 31 -16.04 -13.31 3.16
CA GLY A 31 -16.67 -12.88 4.41
C GLY A 31 -15.65 -12.84 5.54
N GLN A 32 -16.03 -12.25 6.69
CA GLN A 32 -15.08 -12.02 7.79
C GLN A 32 -14.39 -13.32 8.24
N PRO A 33 -13.06 -13.29 8.48
CA PRO A 33 -12.33 -14.45 8.97
C PRO A 33 -12.91 -14.95 10.31
N LYS A 34 -13.20 -16.26 10.38
CA LYS A 34 -13.70 -16.89 11.62
C LYS A 34 -12.66 -16.92 12.74
N ASP A 35 -11.38 -17.03 12.37
CA ASP A 35 -10.25 -17.06 13.29
C ASP A 35 -9.32 -15.87 13.00
N ILE A 36 -9.52 -14.79 13.75
CA ILE A 36 -8.71 -13.56 13.66
C ILE A 36 -7.25 -13.85 14.03
N LYS A 37 -7.00 -14.73 15.00
CA LYS A 37 -5.63 -15.07 15.42
C LYS A 37 -4.89 -15.79 14.31
N ALA A 38 -5.54 -16.76 13.67
CA ALA A 38 -4.96 -17.45 12.51
C ALA A 38 -4.71 -16.48 11.35
N TYR A 39 -5.63 -15.53 11.09
CA TYR A 39 -5.44 -14.51 10.06
C TYR A 39 -4.21 -13.64 10.36
N LEU A 40 -4.09 -13.09 11.57
CA LEU A 40 -2.97 -12.25 11.97
C LEU A 40 -1.64 -13.02 11.98
N LYS A 41 -1.67 -14.30 12.36
CA LYS A 41 -0.50 -15.18 12.24
C LYS A 41 -0.08 -15.34 10.78
N HIS A 42 -1.04 -15.57 9.87
CA HIS A 42 -0.73 -15.67 8.44
C HIS A 42 -0.11 -14.38 7.90
N VAL A 43 -0.62 -13.21 8.30
CA VAL A 43 -0.02 -11.91 7.98
C VAL A 43 1.44 -11.89 8.44
N GLU A 44 1.73 -12.27 9.68
CA GLU A 44 3.10 -12.35 10.19
C GLU A 44 3.99 -13.34 9.41
N ASP A 45 3.47 -14.53 9.07
CA ASP A 45 4.20 -15.56 8.34
C ASP A 45 4.62 -15.11 6.92
N VAL A 46 3.85 -14.20 6.29
CA VAL A 46 4.16 -13.70 4.93
C VAL A 46 5.03 -12.45 4.91
N TYR A 47 5.36 -11.88 6.08
CA TYR A 47 6.07 -10.60 6.19
C TYR A 47 7.36 -10.54 5.35
N VAL A 48 8.22 -11.57 5.42
CA VAL A 48 9.52 -11.53 4.73
C VAL A 48 9.34 -11.44 3.21
N SER A 49 8.37 -12.20 2.66
CA SER A 49 8.00 -12.14 1.24
C SER A 49 7.45 -10.76 0.88
N ASP A 50 6.52 -10.25 1.70
CA ASP A 50 5.91 -8.94 1.51
C ASP A 50 6.95 -7.82 1.48
N ALA A 51 7.81 -7.75 2.50
CA ALA A 51 8.86 -6.74 2.62
C ALA A 51 9.84 -6.81 1.46
N TYR A 52 10.32 -8.01 1.10
CA TYR A 52 11.26 -8.17 -0.02
C TYR A 52 10.67 -7.63 -1.32
N HIS A 53 9.46 -8.08 -1.68
CA HIS A 53 8.87 -7.72 -2.95
C HIS A 53 8.45 -6.24 -2.98
N SER A 54 7.84 -5.75 -1.90
CA SER A 54 7.41 -4.36 -1.78
C SER A 54 8.58 -3.38 -1.85
N LEU A 55 9.67 -3.63 -1.11
CA LEU A 55 10.86 -2.77 -1.15
C LEU A 55 11.56 -2.84 -2.52
N SER A 56 11.70 -4.03 -3.09
CA SER A 56 12.38 -4.21 -4.37
C SER A 56 11.62 -3.57 -5.55
N ILE A 57 10.29 -3.50 -5.49
CA ILE A 57 9.47 -2.79 -6.50
C ILE A 57 9.83 -1.30 -6.56
N GLU A 58 10.13 -0.70 -5.40
CA GLU A 58 10.57 0.69 -5.27
C GLU A 58 12.07 0.88 -5.58
N GLY A 59 12.80 -0.20 -5.88
CA GLY A 59 14.21 -0.17 -6.29
C GLY A 59 15.22 -0.34 -5.17
N TYR A 60 14.79 -0.65 -3.94
CA TYR A 60 15.71 -1.04 -2.86
C TYR A 60 16.34 -2.41 -3.16
N ARG A 61 17.59 -2.60 -2.74
CA ARG A 61 18.31 -3.87 -2.88
C ARG A 61 18.38 -4.53 -1.49
N VAL A 62 17.37 -5.32 -1.17
CA VAL A 62 17.24 -6.00 0.12
C VAL A 62 17.32 -7.52 -0.07
N SER A 63 17.88 -8.22 0.91
CA SER A 63 17.88 -9.68 0.96
C SER A 63 16.94 -10.19 2.06
N PRO A 64 16.42 -11.43 1.96
CA PRO A 64 15.64 -12.03 3.03
C PRO A 64 16.37 -12.04 4.38
N GLU A 65 17.69 -12.25 4.38
CA GLU A 65 18.53 -12.27 5.58
C GLU A 65 18.61 -10.89 6.23
N LEU A 66 18.72 -9.81 5.44
CA LEU A 66 18.65 -8.44 5.96
C LEU A 66 17.28 -8.16 6.59
N ILE A 67 16.20 -8.54 5.92
CA ILE A 67 14.83 -8.34 6.40
C ILE A 67 14.62 -9.10 7.73
N GLU A 68 15.15 -10.32 7.84
CA GLU A 68 15.07 -11.13 9.06
C GLU A 68 15.91 -10.57 10.21
N ARG A 69 17.14 -10.09 9.93
CA ARG A 69 17.96 -9.38 10.93
C ARG A 69 17.25 -8.15 11.49
N VAL A 70 16.62 -7.38 10.62
CA VAL A 70 15.82 -6.21 11.01
C VAL A 70 14.60 -6.59 11.84
N ARG A 71 13.89 -7.66 11.46
CA ARG A 71 12.72 -8.17 12.16
C ARG A 71 13.04 -8.63 13.57
N SER A 72 14.14 -9.37 13.72
CA SER A 72 14.59 -9.93 15.00
C SER A 72 15.19 -8.88 15.96
N GLY A 73 15.42 -7.64 15.50
CA GLY A 73 16.02 -6.58 16.31
C GLY A 73 17.56 -6.64 16.39
N ASN A 74 18.18 -7.62 15.72
CA ASN A 74 19.63 -7.82 15.70
C ASN A 74 20.34 -6.94 14.65
N TRP A 75 19.79 -5.77 14.34
CA TRP A 75 20.40 -4.82 13.41
C TRP A 75 21.09 -3.69 14.17
N ASN A 76 22.40 -3.53 13.95
CA ASN A 76 23.21 -2.47 14.54
C ASN A 76 23.60 -1.43 13.46
N PRO A 77 23.18 -0.16 13.57
CA PRO A 77 23.48 0.88 12.57
C PRO A 77 24.97 1.26 12.47
N GLY A 78 25.79 0.93 13.47
CA GLY A 78 27.16 1.43 13.61
C GLY A 78 28.29 0.59 12.99
N GLU A 79 27.99 -0.55 12.34
CA GLU A 79 29.03 -1.48 11.88
C GLU A 79 29.29 -1.51 10.36
N ASP A 80 28.45 -0.87 9.53
CA ASP A 80 28.62 -0.84 8.07
C ASP A 80 28.53 0.59 7.52
N GLU A 81 29.69 1.16 7.16
CA GLU A 81 29.86 2.52 6.58
C GLU A 81 29.54 2.60 5.07
N ASN A 82 29.01 1.55 4.45
CA ASN A 82 28.64 1.59 3.03
C ASN A 82 27.26 2.27 2.84
N ASP A 83 27.25 3.53 2.38
CA ASP A 83 26.07 4.38 2.17
C ASP A 83 24.85 3.67 1.55
N ARG A 84 25.08 2.78 0.57
CA ARG A 84 23.99 2.07 -0.13
C ARG A 84 23.38 0.96 0.70
N GLU A 85 24.19 0.17 1.41
CA GLU A 85 23.70 -0.90 2.27
C GLU A 85 23.00 -0.31 3.50
N HIS A 86 23.54 0.78 4.03
CA HIS A 86 22.92 1.55 5.11
C HIS A 86 21.50 2.04 4.73
N ARG A 87 21.33 2.64 3.54
CA ARG A 87 20.01 3.07 3.06
C ARG A 87 19.02 1.90 2.90
N ASN A 88 19.45 0.77 2.34
CA ASN A 88 18.58 -0.41 2.19
C ASN A 88 18.16 -0.97 3.56
N ALA A 89 19.07 -0.99 4.53
CA ALA A 89 18.79 -1.43 5.89
C ALA A 89 17.78 -0.51 6.60
N LEU A 90 17.95 0.82 6.50
CA LEU A 90 16.99 1.78 7.04
C LEU A 90 15.60 1.62 6.40
N ALA A 91 15.53 1.39 5.08
CA ALA A 91 14.27 1.16 4.39
C ALA A 91 13.60 -0.16 4.85
N ALA A 92 14.37 -1.23 5.03
CA ALA A 92 13.87 -2.48 5.59
C ALA A 92 13.37 -2.29 7.03
N ARG A 93 14.10 -1.52 7.85
CA ARG A 93 13.72 -1.20 9.23
C ARG A 93 12.43 -0.40 9.31
N GLY A 94 12.31 0.63 8.48
CA GLY A 94 11.11 1.45 8.45
C GLY A 94 9.91 0.66 7.94
N TYR A 95 10.13 -0.20 6.93
CA TYR A 95 9.08 -1.09 6.45
C TYR A 95 8.59 -2.03 7.55
N TRP A 96 9.48 -2.61 8.35
CA TRP A 96 9.10 -3.43 9.51
C TRP A 96 8.23 -2.66 10.50
N GLN A 97 8.63 -1.44 10.88
CA GLN A 97 7.89 -0.61 11.83
C GLN A 97 6.50 -0.26 11.29
N ALA A 98 6.41 0.17 10.04
CA ALA A 98 5.14 0.43 9.37
C ALA A 98 4.28 -0.84 9.28
N TYR A 99 4.89 -1.99 8.99
CA TYR A 99 4.18 -3.28 8.93
C TYR A 99 3.53 -3.65 10.27
N GLN A 100 4.20 -3.39 11.39
CA GLN A 100 3.62 -3.59 12.72
C GLN A 100 2.40 -2.69 12.95
N ALA A 101 2.50 -1.41 12.63
CA ALA A 101 1.37 -0.49 12.72
C ALA A 101 0.20 -0.89 11.81
N VAL A 102 0.49 -1.37 10.60
CA VAL A 102 -0.53 -1.90 9.68
C VAL A 102 -1.19 -3.17 10.24
N ARG A 103 -0.42 -4.05 10.88
CA ARG A 103 -0.97 -5.25 11.54
C ARG A 103 -1.96 -4.90 12.65
N GLU A 104 -1.69 -3.83 13.40
CA GLU A 104 -2.65 -3.30 14.38
C GLU A 104 -3.92 -2.79 13.70
N SER A 105 -3.79 -2.05 12.61
CA SER A 105 -4.94 -1.60 11.80
C SER A 105 -5.76 -2.77 11.24
N VAL A 106 -5.11 -3.84 10.76
CA VAL A 106 -5.78 -5.09 10.36
C VAL A 106 -6.55 -5.67 11.54
N GLY A 107 -5.95 -5.72 12.73
CA GLY A 107 -6.63 -6.16 13.95
C GLY A 107 -7.90 -5.35 14.25
N LYS A 108 -7.82 -4.01 14.17
CA LYS A 108 -8.98 -3.11 14.35
C LYS A 108 -10.10 -3.43 13.35
N VAL A 109 -9.77 -3.63 12.08
CA VAL A 109 -10.75 -3.97 11.02
C VAL A 109 -11.39 -5.33 11.26
N LEU A 110 -10.60 -6.34 11.62
CA LEU A 110 -11.10 -7.68 11.90
C LEU A 110 -11.98 -7.75 13.16
N GLN A 111 -11.83 -6.78 14.07
CA GLN A 111 -12.69 -6.59 15.24
C GLN A 111 -14.01 -5.84 14.92
N GLY A 112 -14.24 -5.48 13.66
CA GLY A 112 -15.51 -4.90 13.19
C GLY A 112 -15.49 -3.38 13.00
N ASN A 113 -14.36 -2.70 13.20
CA ASN A 113 -14.26 -1.27 12.90
C ASN A 113 -14.36 -1.01 11.40
N ASN A 114 -14.93 0.15 11.02
CA ASN A 114 -15.05 0.53 9.60
C ASN A 114 -13.65 0.65 8.97
N PRO A 115 -13.34 -0.09 7.89
CA PRO A 115 -12.01 -0.12 7.31
C PRO A 115 -11.57 1.22 6.71
N GLY A 116 -12.47 1.99 6.10
CA GLY A 116 -12.14 3.31 5.57
C GLY A 116 -11.74 4.28 6.67
N THR A 117 -12.43 4.23 7.81
CA THR A 117 -12.10 5.06 9.00
C THR A 117 -10.77 4.66 9.62
N VAL A 118 -10.53 3.35 9.81
CA VAL A 118 -9.26 2.85 10.36
C VAL A 118 -8.08 3.32 9.53
N VAL A 119 -8.18 3.24 8.20
CA VAL A 119 -7.07 3.67 7.33
C VAL A 119 -6.91 5.19 7.32
N ASP A 120 -7.98 5.98 7.30
CA ASP A 120 -7.91 7.46 7.37
C ASP A 120 -7.19 7.94 8.65
N ASP A 121 -7.44 7.28 9.77
CA ASP A 121 -6.78 7.59 11.04
C ASP A 121 -5.31 7.13 11.05
N ASP A 122 -5.03 5.93 10.54
CA ASP A 122 -3.74 5.26 10.77
C ASP A 122 -2.71 5.48 9.65
N HIS A 123 -3.10 5.84 8.42
CA HIS A 123 -2.15 5.88 7.29
C HIS A 123 -0.97 6.86 7.51
N ARG A 124 -1.19 7.94 8.27
CA ARG A 124 -0.14 8.90 8.67
C ARG A 124 0.85 8.30 9.67
N ILE A 125 0.38 7.40 10.52
CA ILE A 125 1.23 6.64 11.46
C ILE A 125 2.11 5.68 10.65
N TRP A 126 1.52 4.92 9.73
CA TRP A 126 2.29 4.01 8.86
C TRP A 126 3.38 4.74 8.09
N TYR A 127 3.06 5.93 7.55
CA TYR A 127 4.02 6.77 6.85
C TYR A 127 5.15 7.23 7.77
N ARG A 128 4.83 7.73 8.97
CA ARG A 128 5.85 8.15 9.94
C ARG A 128 6.77 7.01 10.36
N GLU A 129 6.21 5.84 10.69
CA GLU A 129 6.98 4.64 11.03
C GLU A 129 7.88 4.18 9.87
N MET A 130 7.39 4.27 8.64
CA MET A 130 8.16 3.89 7.44
C MET A 130 9.45 4.70 7.26
N PHE A 131 9.48 5.95 7.72
CA PHE A 131 10.60 6.85 7.53
C PHE A 131 11.31 7.24 8.85
N ALA A 132 10.80 6.82 10.01
CA ALA A 132 11.38 7.08 11.33
C ALA A 132 12.87 6.68 11.46
N PRO A 133 13.34 5.56 10.87
CA PRO A 133 14.77 5.24 10.89
C PRO A 133 15.63 6.26 10.16
N GLY A 134 15.14 6.80 9.04
CA GLY A 134 15.83 7.86 8.30
C GLY A 134 15.93 9.17 9.10
N VAL A 135 14.92 9.48 9.92
CA VAL A 135 14.95 10.62 10.84
C VAL A 135 15.97 10.39 11.96
N THR A 136 15.96 9.19 12.56
CA THR A 136 16.92 8.82 13.62
C THR A 136 18.36 8.86 13.11
N ALA A 137 18.60 8.47 11.86
CA ALA A 137 19.90 8.53 11.21
C ALA A 137 20.30 9.94 10.74
N GLY A 138 19.45 10.97 10.95
CA GLY A 138 19.72 12.34 10.52
C GLY A 138 19.60 12.58 9.00
N LEU A 139 19.09 11.61 8.24
CA LEU A 139 18.93 11.70 6.78
C LEU A 139 17.64 12.44 6.37
N LEU A 140 16.67 12.54 7.28
CA LEU A 140 15.39 13.21 7.10
C LEU A 140 15.07 14.06 8.32
N ARG A 141 14.34 15.16 8.14
CA ARG A 141 13.83 15.93 9.28
C ARG A 141 12.44 15.42 9.65
N ALA A 142 12.13 15.37 10.94
CA ALA A 142 10.79 14.96 11.40
C ALA A 142 9.67 15.83 10.79
N ALA A 143 9.94 17.11 10.57
CA ALA A 143 8.99 18.04 9.92
C ALA A 143 8.68 17.67 8.45
N ASP A 144 9.59 16.98 7.76
CA ASP A 144 9.36 16.52 6.37
C ASP A 144 8.31 15.40 6.31
N LEU A 145 8.02 14.76 7.45
CA LEU A 145 7.00 13.70 7.56
C LEU A 145 5.63 14.24 8.04
N ALA A 146 5.50 15.55 8.25
CA ALA A 146 4.29 16.17 8.78
C ALA A 146 3.27 16.42 7.66
N GLY A 147 2.14 15.70 7.72
CA GLY A 147 1.03 15.90 6.80
C GLY A 147 1.29 15.40 5.38
N TYR A 148 0.57 15.95 4.41
CA TYR A 148 0.75 15.66 3.00
C TYR A 148 1.86 16.51 2.38
N ARG A 149 2.37 16.07 1.24
CA ARG A 149 3.43 16.79 0.53
C ARG A 149 3.06 18.24 0.25
N ASN A 150 4.07 19.09 0.32
CA ASN A 150 4.01 20.52 -0.02
C ASN A 150 4.80 20.84 -1.31
N GLY A 151 5.27 19.82 -2.02
CA GLY A 151 6.03 19.94 -3.26
C GLY A 151 5.41 19.15 -4.40
N HIS A 152 5.88 19.43 -5.62
CA HIS A 152 5.57 18.64 -6.80
C HIS A 152 6.32 17.31 -6.77
N VAL A 153 5.68 16.29 -7.33
CA VAL A 153 6.23 14.94 -7.46
C VAL A 153 5.97 14.44 -8.88
N TYR A 154 6.89 13.62 -9.37
CA TYR A 154 6.77 12.96 -10.68
C TYR A 154 6.92 11.46 -10.48
N ILE A 155 6.01 10.69 -11.08
CA ILE A 155 6.07 9.24 -11.04
C ILE A 155 6.99 8.78 -12.18
N ARG A 156 8.11 8.16 -11.81
CA ARG A 156 9.10 7.70 -12.78
C ARG A 156 8.48 6.68 -13.73
N ARG A 157 8.64 6.90 -15.05
CA ARG A 157 8.10 6.04 -16.14
C ARG A 157 6.56 5.97 -16.17
N SER A 158 5.89 7.03 -15.75
CA SER A 158 4.45 7.17 -15.91
C SER A 158 4.14 8.50 -16.59
N MET A 159 3.12 8.53 -17.45
CA MET A 159 2.57 9.75 -18.03
C MET A 159 1.56 10.42 -17.09
N HIS A 160 1.16 9.73 -16.02
CA HIS A 160 0.30 10.32 -14.99
C HIS A 160 1.03 11.41 -14.22
N VAL A 161 0.41 12.58 -14.17
CA VAL A 161 0.84 13.70 -13.33
C VAL A 161 -0.11 13.76 -12.12
N PRO A 162 0.38 13.48 -10.89
CA PRO A 162 -0.45 13.57 -9.70
C PRO A 162 -1.07 14.96 -9.51
N PRO A 163 -2.21 15.07 -8.81
CA PRO A 163 -2.82 16.36 -8.47
C PRO A 163 -1.82 17.34 -7.83
N SER A 164 -2.08 18.65 -7.86
CA SER A 164 -1.22 19.62 -7.16
C SER A 164 -1.26 19.40 -5.63
N CYS A 165 -0.33 19.99 -4.88
CA CYS A 165 -0.32 19.82 -3.42
C CYS A 165 -1.54 20.44 -2.72
N GLU A 166 -2.13 21.48 -3.32
CA GLU A 166 -3.40 22.07 -2.90
C GLU A 166 -4.55 21.08 -3.13
N ALA A 167 -4.59 20.49 -4.33
CA ALA A 167 -5.61 19.51 -4.71
C ALA A 167 -5.58 18.25 -3.84
N VAL A 168 -4.41 17.82 -3.35
CA VAL A 168 -4.28 16.69 -2.42
C VAL A 168 -5.10 16.93 -1.14
N ARG A 169 -5.13 18.17 -0.63
CA ARG A 169 -5.87 18.52 0.60
C ARG A 169 -7.38 18.38 0.44
N ASP A 170 -7.89 18.56 -0.77
CA ASP A 170 -9.30 18.35 -1.10
C ASP A 170 -9.61 16.90 -1.49
N ALA A 171 -8.68 16.24 -2.19
CA ALA A 171 -8.87 14.89 -2.73
C ALA A 171 -8.81 13.80 -1.66
N MET A 172 -7.91 13.93 -0.67
CA MET A 172 -7.72 12.90 0.35
C MET A 172 -8.94 12.72 1.27
N PRO A 173 -9.61 13.78 1.79
CA PRO A 173 -10.83 13.61 2.57
C PRO A 173 -11.93 12.89 1.78
N VAL A 174 -12.14 13.28 0.52
CA VAL A 174 -13.17 12.66 -0.33
C VAL A 174 -12.85 11.21 -0.65
N PHE A 175 -11.57 10.89 -0.87
CA PHE A 175 -11.12 9.52 -1.03
C PHE A 175 -11.48 8.65 0.19
N PHE A 176 -11.23 9.14 1.41
CA PHE A 176 -11.56 8.38 2.61
C PHE A 176 -13.06 8.32 2.92
N ASP A 177 -13.82 9.36 2.59
CA ASP A 177 -15.29 9.31 2.65
C ASP A 177 -15.84 8.20 1.74
N LEU A 178 -15.38 8.13 0.49
CA LEU A 178 -15.78 7.08 -0.45
C LEU A 178 -15.35 5.69 0.05
N LEU A 179 -14.16 5.55 0.64
CA LEU A 179 -13.68 4.28 1.18
C LEU A 179 -14.50 3.81 2.40
N ARG A 180 -14.94 4.76 3.25
CA ARG A 180 -15.80 4.53 4.41
C ARG A 180 -17.19 4.04 3.97
N ASP A 181 -17.75 4.70 2.96
CA ASP A 181 -19.11 4.49 2.47
C ASP A 181 -19.25 3.31 1.51
N GLU A 182 -18.17 2.91 0.82
CA GLU A 182 -18.20 1.76 -0.10
C GLU A 182 -18.57 0.47 0.63
N THR A 183 -19.54 -0.27 0.11
CA THR A 183 -20.05 -1.48 0.77
C THR A 183 -19.43 -2.75 0.20
N ASP A 184 -18.91 -2.72 -1.02
CA ASP A 184 -18.30 -3.88 -1.67
C ASP A 184 -16.80 -3.99 -1.33
N PRO A 185 -16.35 -5.08 -0.67
CA PRO A 185 -14.94 -5.25 -0.31
C PRO A 185 -13.99 -5.27 -1.52
N SER A 186 -14.42 -5.77 -2.68
CA SER A 186 -13.58 -5.81 -3.87
C SER A 186 -13.29 -4.40 -4.40
N VAL A 187 -14.28 -3.52 -4.34
CA VAL A 187 -14.15 -2.11 -4.73
C VAL A 187 -13.22 -1.39 -3.77
N ARG A 188 -13.39 -1.61 -2.45
CA ARG A 188 -12.45 -1.08 -1.44
C ARG A 188 -11.01 -1.49 -1.72
N VAL A 189 -10.76 -2.76 -2.05
CA VAL A 189 -9.41 -3.27 -2.35
C VAL A 189 -8.81 -2.57 -3.57
N VAL A 190 -9.53 -2.54 -4.67
CA VAL A 190 -8.99 -2.04 -5.94
C VAL A 190 -8.89 -0.51 -5.95
N LEU A 191 -9.99 0.19 -5.65
CA LEU A 191 -10.02 1.66 -5.66
C LEU A 191 -9.30 2.27 -4.46
N GLY A 192 -9.33 1.61 -3.30
CA GLY A 192 -8.53 2.03 -2.15
C GLY A 192 -7.06 2.12 -2.50
N HIS A 193 -6.51 1.07 -3.13
CA HIS A 193 -5.13 1.11 -3.61
C HIS A 193 -4.95 2.16 -4.71
N PHE A 194 -5.71 2.04 -5.80
CA PHE A 194 -5.50 2.81 -7.02
C PHE A 194 -5.63 4.32 -6.79
N ILE A 195 -6.70 4.76 -6.13
CA ILE A 195 -6.95 6.19 -5.94
C ILE A 195 -5.94 6.80 -4.98
N PHE A 196 -5.52 6.09 -3.93
CA PHE A 196 -4.44 6.55 -3.05
C PHE A 196 -3.14 6.82 -3.82
N VAL A 197 -2.70 5.87 -4.67
CA VAL A 197 -1.47 6.04 -5.45
C VAL A 197 -1.62 7.03 -6.60
N TYR A 198 -2.85 7.22 -7.12
CA TYR A 198 -3.20 8.24 -8.10
C TYR A 198 -3.09 9.66 -7.53
N ILE A 199 -3.61 9.88 -6.31
CA ILE A 199 -3.50 11.16 -5.60
C ILE A 199 -2.03 11.44 -5.22
N HIS A 200 -1.30 10.39 -4.86
CA HIS A 200 0.13 10.44 -4.52
C HIS A 200 0.41 11.45 -3.39
N PRO A 201 -0.18 11.26 -2.20
CA PRO A 201 -0.23 12.31 -1.16
C PRO A 201 1.10 12.61 -0.45
N TYR A 202 2.09 11.72 -0.55
CA TYR A 202 3.39 11.88 0.13
C TYR A 202 4.55 12.13 -0.83
N MET A 203 5.69 12.60 -0.32
CA MET A 203 6.91 12.83 -1.10
C MET A 203 7.57 11.53 -1.58
N ASP A 204 7.46 10.45 -0.80
CA ASP A 204 7.91 9.09 -1.12
C ASP A 204 7.01 8.10 -0.35
N GLY A 205 7.07 6.80 -0.67
CA GLY A 205 6.41 5.74 0.06
C GLY A 205 4.98 5.43 -0.40
N ASN A 206 4.43 6.21 -1.34
CA ASN A 206 3.05 6.04 -1.80
C ASN A 206 2.75 4.62 -2.32
N GLY A 207 3.67 3.99 -3.06
CA GLY A 207 3.50 2.61 -3.53
C GLY A 207 3.46 1.59 -2.38
N ARG A 208 4.32 1.75 -1.37
CA ARG A 208 4.37 0.88 -0.18
C ARG A 208 3.12 1.04 0.69
N ILE A 209 2.72 2.28 0.97
CA ILE A 209 1.49 2.58 1.72
C ILE A 209 0.24 2.12 0.94
N GLY A 210 0.20 2.30 -0.38
CA GLY A 210 -0.89 1.81 -1.22
C GLY A 210 -1.07 0.29 -1.12
N ARG A 211 0.03 -0.47 -1.13
CA ARG A 211 -0.01 -1.94 -0.92
C ARG A 211 -0.41 -2.34 0.49
N PHE A 212 -0.06 -1.57 1.51
CA PHE A 212 -0.58 -1.79 2.87
C PHE A 212 -2.08 -1.52 2.94
N LEU A 213 -2.54 -0.38 2.43
CA LEU A 213 -3.95 -0.03 2.35
C LEU A 213 -4.74 -1.13 1.63
N MET A 214 -4.26 -1.59 0.47
CA MET A 214 -4.84 -2.72 -0.27
C MET A 214 -5.04 -3.94 0.66
N ASN A 215 -4.02 -4.30 1.44
CA ASN A 215 -4.08 -5.46 2.33
C ASN A 215 -5.00 -5.26 3.54
N VAL A 216 -5.11 -4.04 4.09
CA VAL A 216 -6.13 -3.74 5.11
C VAL A 216 -7.54 -3.89 4.52
N MET A 217 -7.76 -3.45 3.28
CA MET A 217 -9.04 -3.64 2.59
C MET A 217 -9.32 -5.12 2.28
N LEU A 218 -8.29 -5.90 1.91
CA LEU A 218 -8.40 -7.35 1.72
C LEU A 218 -8.87 -8.03 3.01
N ALA A 219 -8.28 -7.67 4.15
CA ALA A 219 -8.70 -8.18 5.46
C ALA A 219 -10.17 -7.87 5.76
N SER A 220 -10.66 -6.68 5.39
CA SER A 220 -12.07 -6.30 5.60
C SER A 220 -13.07 -7.19 4.86
N GLY A 221 -12.67 -7.78 3.73
CA GLY A 221 -13.47 -8.76 2.98
C GLY A 221 -13.17 -10.22 3.32
N GLY A 222 -12.22 -10.47 4.22
CA GLY A 222 -11.69 -11.80 4.55
C GLY A 222 -10.85 -12.45 3.46
N TYR A 223 -10.33 -11.67 2.52
CA TYR A 223 -9.33 -12.14 1.57
C TYR A 223 -7.98 -12.33 2.28
N PRO A 224 -7.14 -13.27 1.81
CA PRO A 224 -5.79 -13.44 2.34
C PRO A 224 -4.91 -12.24 2.00
N TRP A 225 -3.91 -11.99 2.86
CA TRP A 225 -2.85 -11.02 2.57
C TRP A 225 -2.19 -11.37 1.24
N THR A 226 -2.08 -10.39 0.35
CA THR A 226 -1.64 -10.59 -1.02
C THR A 226 -0.38 -9.76 -1.31
N VAL A 227 0.66 -10.46 -1.77
CA VAL A 227 1.95 -9.87 -2.14
C VAL A 227 2.02 -9.70 -3.66
N VAL A 228 2.34 -8.49 -4.11
CA VAL A 228 2.64 -8.21 -5.52
C VAL A 228 4.07 -8.67 -5.81
N PRO A 229 4.30 -9.68 -6.67
CA PRO A 229 5.66 -10.18 -6.92
C PRO A 229 6.50 -9.17 -7.69
N LEU A 230 7.76 -9.00 -7.30
CA LEU A 230 8.75 -8.18 -8.01
C LEU A 230 8.86 -8.56 -9.50
N GLN A 231 8.77 -9.85 -9.82
CA GLN A 231 8.85 -10.35 -11.20
C GLN A 231 7.67 -9.87 -12.06
N ARG A 232 6.59 -9.39 -11.44
CA ARG A 232 5.43 -8.80 -12.11
C ARG A 232 5.40 -7.28 -11.99
N ARG A 233 6.50 -6.64 -11.58
CA ARG A 233 6.59 -5.18 -11.40
C ARG A 233 6.14 -4.43 -12.65
N ASP A 234 6.67 -4.78 -13.82
CA ASP A 234 6.36 -4.02 -15.04
C ASP A 234 4.89 -4.19 -15.42
N ALA A 235 4.35 -5.42 -15.39
CA ALA A 235 2.92 -5.65 -15.60
C ALA A 235 2.05 -4.89 -14.58
N TYR A 236 2.43 -4.85 -13.31
CA TYR A 236 1.73 -4.08 -12.28
C TYR A 236 1.73 -2.57 -12.58
N MET A 237 2.89 -2.00 -12.94
CA MET A 237 2.99 -0.59 -13.32
C MET A 237 2.18 -0.27 -14.58
N ASP A 238 2.23 -1.14 -15.59
CA ASP A 238 1.46 -0.97 -16.83
C ASP A 238 -0.04 -0.95 -16.53
N THR A 239 -0.54 -1.80 -15.62
CA THR A 239 -1.95 -1.77 -15.25
C THR A 239 -2.37 -0.49 -14.50
N LEU A 240 -1.49 0.10 -13.70
CA LEU A 240 -1.74 1.40 -13.05
C LEU A 240 -1.71 2.54 -14.08
N GLU A 241 -0.83 2.47 -15.08
CA GLU A 241 -0.79 3.42 -16.19
C GLU A 241 -2.11 3.39 -16.98
N GLN A 242 -2.64 2.21 -17.29
CA GLN A 242 -3.94 2.07 -17.96
C GLN A 242 -5.08 2.72 -17.15
N ALA A 243 -5.07 2.54 -15.83
CA ALA A 243 -6.10 3.11 -14.98
C ALA A 243 -5.98 4.64 -14.82
N SER A 244 -4.75 5.15 -14.68
CA SER A 244 -4.49 6.57 -14.41
C SER A 244 -4.54 7.46 -15.65
N VAL A 245 -4.11 6.95 -16.81
CA VAL A 245 -4.01 7.71 -18.07
C VAL A 245 -5.19 7.42 -19.00
N ASN A 246 -5.56 6.15 -19.14
CA ASN A 246 -6.61 5.73 -20.07
C ASN A 246 -7.96 5.49 -19.39
N HIS A 247 -8.09 5.82 -18.10
CA HIS A 247 -9.30 5.62 -17.29
C HIS A 247 -9.82 4.18 -17.29
N ASN A 248 -8.95 3.20 -17.57
CA ASN A 248 -9.31 1.80 -17.69
C ASN A 248 -8.81 1.02 -16.46
N ILE A 249 -9.69 0.81 -15.48
CA ILE A 249 -9.35 0.09 -14.24
C ILE A 249 -9.25 -1.43 -14.44
N VAL A 250 -9.82 -1.97 -15.51
CA VAL A 250 -10.00 -3.41 -15.72
C VAL A 250 -8.68 -4.19 -15.66
N PRO A 251 -7.58 -3.77 -16.32
CA PRO A 251 -6.29 -4.47 -16.22
C PRO A 251 -5.81 -4.59 -14.78
N PHE A 252 -5.92 -3.52 -13.98
CA PHE A 252 -5.49 -3.51 -12.59
C PHE A 252 -6.36 -4.42 -11.73
N THR A 253 -7.68 -4.36 -11.91
CA THR A 253 -8.63 -5.28 -11.27
C THR A 253 -8.29 -6.74 -11.56
N VAL A 254 -8.08 -7.10 -12.83
CA VAL A 254 -7.79 -8.47 -13.24
C VAL A 254 -6.42 -8.93 -12.70
N PHE A 255 -5.43 -8.05 -12.69
CA PHE A 255 -4.12 -8.31 -12.12
C PHE A 255 -4.23 -8.69 -10.64
N LEU A 256 -4.90 -7.86 -9.84
CA LEU A 256 -5.11 -8.12 -8.41
C LEU A 256 -6.00 -9.35 -8.18
N ALA A 257 -7.08 -9.49 -8.95
CA ALA A 257 -8.00 -10.62 -8.86
C ALA A 257 -7.28 -11.95 -9.06
N ARG A 258 -6.29 -12.02 -9.96
CA ARG A 258 -5.46 -13.21 -10.16
C ARG A 258 -4.62 -13.54 -8.93
N LEU A 259 -3.97 -12.54 -8.33
CA LEU A 259 -3.15 -12.73 -7.13
C LEU A 259 -4.02 -13.18 -5.94
N VAL A 260 -5.18 -12.55 -5.74
CA VAL A 260 -6.12 -12.90 -4.68
C VAL A 260 -6.70 -14.29 -4.88
N LYS A 261 -7.08 -14.67 -6.11
CA LYS A 261 -7.54 -16.04 -6.43
C LYS A 261 -6.48 -17.09 -6.12
N ASP A 262 -5.21 -16.76 -6.34
CA ASP A 262 -4.08 -17.63 -6.02
C ASP A 262 -3.94 -17.80 -4.50
N GLY A 263 -4.03 -16.71 -3.73
CA GLY A 263 -4.03 -16.75 -2.26
C GLY A 263 -5.22 -17.53 -1.69
N LEU A 264 -6.44 -17.34 -2.24
CA LEU A 264 -7.65 -18.07 -1.82
C LEU A 264 -7.54 -19.58 -2.05
N LYS A 265 -6.74 -20.01 -3.03
CA LYS A 265 -6.42 -21.43 -3.28
C LYS A 265 -5.30 -21.97 -2.39
N GLY A 266 -4.82 -21.18 -1.42
CA GLY A 266 -3.74 -21.57 -0.52
C GLY A 266 -2.36 -21.62 -1.19
N LYS A 267 -2.15 -20.96 -2.34
CA LYS A 267 -0.81 -20.87 -2.92
C LYS A 267 0.09 -20.07 -1.98
N ALA A 268 1.31 -20.57 -1.77
CA ALA A 268 2.31 -19.90 -0.97
C ALA A 268 2.65 -18.51 -1.53
N ALA A 269 3.09 -17.61 -0.65
CA ALA A 269 3.57 -16.29 -1.03
C ALA A 269 4.72 -16.40 -2.06
N PRO A 270 4.90 -15.40 -2.93
CA PRO A 270 5.94 -15.42 -3.95
C PRO A 270 7.33 -15.62 -3.32
N LYS A 271 8.14 -16.47 -3.97
CA LYS A 271 9.50 -16.77 -3.51
C LYS A 271 10.48 -15.69 -4.00
N PHE A 272 11.57 -15.56 -3.26
CA PHE A 272 12.71 -14.74 -3.64
C PHE A 272 13.41 -15.36 -4.88
N PRO A 273 13.89 -14.56 -5.84
CA PRO A 273 14.81 -15.06 -6.83
C PRO A 273 16.06 -15.59 -6.12
N ILE A 274 16.46 -16.83 -6.45
CA ILE A 274 17.72 -17.41 -5.95
C ILE A 274 18.85 -16.54 -6.50
N SER A 275 19.68 -15.98 -5.62
CA SER A 275 20.91 -15.29 -6.02
C SER A 275 21.74 -16.25 -6.89
N ARG A 276 21.97 -15.87 -8.14
CA ARG A 276 23.04 -16.46 -8.96
C ARG A 276 24.37 -15.88 -8.53
#